data_AF-A0A3P1CAZ7-F1
#
_entry.id   AF-A0A3P1CAZ7-F1
#
_cell.length_a   1.000
_cell.length_b   1.000
_cell.length_c   1.000
_cell.angle_alpha   90.00
_cell.angle_beta   90.00
_cell.angle_gamma   90.00
#
_symmetry.space_group_name_H-M   'P 1'
#
loop_
_entity.id
_entity.type
_entity.pdbx_description
1 polymer ?
#
loop_
_entity_poly.entity_id
_entity_poly.type
_entity_poly.pdbx_seq_one_letter_code
_entity_poly.pdbx_strand_id
1 'polypeptide(L)'
;MEKSKLVQKALWANVVFAEIGAAAFLFLRGKLAFINELASGQPVLFGLELLMLAGLATYAALRPAMSRHLIRVIVGLNILLFGYFLETLLLGNVSAVAMEVLLIDMAVVAALTIAQVVGMRDGAQKKNEVLVS
;
A
#
# COMPACT_ATOMS: atom_id res chain seq x y z
N MET A 1 3.57 -10.40 -18.82
CA MET A 1 4.63 -9.39 -18.63
C MET A 1 5.53 -9.94 -17.55
N GLU A 2 6.80 -10.18 -17.87
CA GLU A 2 7.78 -10.48 -16.82
C GLU A 2 7.80 -9.30 -15.84
N LYS A 3 7.80 -9.59 -14.54
CA LYS A 3 7.85 -8.53 -13.54
C LYS A 3 9.23 -7.91 -13.56
N SER A 4 9.30 -6.58 -13.55
CA SER A 4 10.56 -5.93 -13.20
C SER A 4 10.90 -6.24 -11.74
N LYS A 5 12.20 -6.36 -11.44
CA LYS A 5 12.69 -6.55 -10.07
C LYS A 5 12.19 -5.42 -9.14
N LEU A 6 12.01 -4.22 -9.68
CA LEU A 6 11.46 -3.07 -8.95
C LEU A 6 10.00 -3.31 -8.53
N VAL A 7 9.12 -3.73 -9.44
CA VAL A 7 7.71 -4.02 -9.10
C VAL A 7 7.63 -5.16 -8.09
N GLN A 8 8.44 -6.20 -8.25
CA GLN A 8 8.42 -7.33 -7.31
C GLN A 8 8.84 -6.90 -5.89
N LYS A 9 9.89 -6.09 -5.76
CA LYS A 9 10.31 -5.52 -4.48
C LYS A 9 9.24 -4.61 -3.89
N ALA A 10 8.64 -3.74 -4.70
CA ALA A 10 7.59 -2.83 -4.25
C ALA A 10 6.33 -3.58 -3.81
N LEU A 11 5.97 -4.70 -4.45
CA LEU A 11 4.87 -5.55 -4.01
C LEU A 11 5.15 -6.20 -2.65
N TRP A 12 6.34 -6.78 -2.45
CA TRP A 12 6.71 -7.35 -1.15
C TRP A 12 6.78 -6.30 -0.04
N ALA A 13 7.32 -5.11 -0.33
CA ALA A 13 7.31 -4.02 0.63
C ALA A 13 5.88 -3.57 0.97
N ASN A 14 4.95 -3.61 0.00
CA ASN A 14 3.53 -3.34 0.26
C ASN A 14 2.89 -4.41 1.13
N VAL A 15 3.24 -5.69 0.93
CA VAL A 15 2.78 -6.79 1.81
C VAL A 15 3.21 -6.52 3.24
N VAL A 16 4.50 -6.27 3.46
CA VAL A 16 5.04 -6.03 4.81
C VAL A 16 4.39 -4.82 5.46
N PHE A 17 4.26 -3.71 4.74
CA PHE A 17 3.59 -2.51 5.23
C PHE A 17 2.14 -2.81 5.66
N ALA A 18 1.38 -3.46 4.78
CA ALA A 18 -0.02 -3.76 5.03
C ALA A 18 -0.21 -4.80 6.14
N GLU A 19 0.67 -5.80 6.27
CA GLU A 19 0.63 -6.78 7.36
C GLU A 19 0.96 -6.15 8.72
N ILE A 20 2.01 -5.31 8.78
CA ILE A 20 2.37 -4.60 10.02
C ILE A 20 1.23 -3.67 10.44
N GLY A 21 0.68 -2.90 9.51
CA GLY A 21 -0.47 -2.03 9.76
C GLY A 21 -1.67 -2.83 10.23
N ALA A 22 -2.06 -3.88 9.51
CA ALA A 22 -3.15 -4.76 9.91
C ALA A 22 -2.96 -5.34 11.31
N ALA A 23 -1.77 -5.82 11.64
CA ALA A 23 -1.46 -6.34 12.97
C ALA A 23 -1.60 -5.24 14.04
N ALA A 24 -1.13 -4.03 13.78
CA ALA A 24 -1.29 -2.90 14.69
C ALA A 24 -2.78 -2.60 14.94
N PHE A 25 -3.58 -2.46 13.89
CA PHE A 25 -5.00 -2.15 14.02
C PHE A 25 -5.83 -3.30 14.62
N LEU A 26 -5.47 -4.55 14.36
CA LEU A 26 -6.22 -5.69 14.90
C LEU A 26 -5.84 -6.02 16.34
N PHE A 27 -4.57 -5.92 16.73
CA PHE A 27 -4.08 -6.40 18.03
C PHE A 27 -3.73 -5.29 19.03
N LEU A 28 -3.47 -4.07 18.57
CA LEU A 28 -3.16 -2.92 19.43
C LEU A 28 -4.35 -1.99 19.64
N ARG A 29 -5.49 -2.25 18.99
CA ARG A 29 -6.78 -1.57 19.27
C ARG A 29 -7.09 -1.65 20.77
N GLY A 30 -7.41 -0.50 21.37
CA GLY A 30 -7.71 -0.40 22.80
C GLY A 30 -6.50 -0.44 23.75
N LYS A 31 -5.29 -0.74 23.25
CA LYS A 31 -4.04 -0.60 24.03
C LYS A 31 -3.38 0.76 23.81
N LEU A 32 -3.45 1.26 22.58
CA LEU A 32 -2.86 2.53 22.16
C LEU A 32 -3.98 3.42 21.61
N ALA A 33 -4.24 4.55 22.26
CA ALA A 33 -5.33 5.45 21.88
C ALA A 33 -5.20 5.95 20.43
N PHE A 34 -3.98 6.27 20.03
CA PHE A 34 -3.68 6.77 18.68
C PHE A 34 -4.05 5.77 17.57
N ILE A 35 -4.06 4.46 17.83
CA ILE A 35 -4.48 3.46 16.82
C ILE A 35 -5.96 3.61 16.46
N ASN A 36 -6.80 3.98 17.43
CA ASN A 36 -8.20 4.24 17.16
C ASN A 36 -8.38 5.56 16.39
N GLU A 37 -7.56 6.57 16.67
CA GLU A 37 -7.56 7.85 15.97
C GLU A 37 -7.18 7.67 14.50
N LEU A 38 -6.13 6.89 14.22
CA LEU A 38 -5.67 6.58 12.86
C LEU A 38 -6.75 5.89 12.00
N ALA A 39 -7.64 5.11 12.62
CA ALA A 39 -8.71 4.39 11.94
C ALA A 39 -10.09 5.05 12.07
N SER A 40 -10.16 6.33 12.46
CA SER A 40 -11.43 7.07 12.64
C SER A 40 -12.43 6.33 13.54
N GLY A 41 -11.93 5.67 14.59
CA GLY A 41 -12.74 4.87 15.52
C GLY A 41 -13.12 3.47 15.02
N GLN A 42 -12.68 3.06 13.82
CA GLN A 42 -12.99 1.76 13.21
C GLN A 42 -11.73 0.90 12.92
N PRO A 43 -10.86 0.65 13.92
CA PRO A 43 -9.59 -0.05 13.72
C PRO A 43 -9.76 -1.48 13.17
N VAL A 44 -10.84 -2.18 13.51
CA VAL A 44 -11.06 -3.53 13.01
C VAL A 44 -11.29 -3.54 11.50
N LEU A 45 -12.15 -2.64 11.01
CA LEU A 45 -12.44 -2.54 9.58
C LEU A 45 -11.18 -2.14 8.80
N PHE A 46 -10.48 -1.12 9.27
CA PHE A 46 -9.24 -0.65 8.64
C PHE A 46 -8.15 -1.74 8.61
N GLY A 47 -8.02 -2.51 9.70
CA GLY A 47 -7.12 -3.66 9.74
C GLY A 47 -7.48 -4.77 8.73
N LEU A 48 -8.78 -5.03 8.51
CA LEU A 48 -9.23 -5.99 7.50
C LEU A 48 -8.95 -5.49 6.07
N GLU A 49 -9.12 -4.19 5.80
CA GLU A 49 -8.78 -3.59 4.51
C GLU A 49 -7.27 -3.72 4.20
N LEU A 50 -6.42 -3.49 5.20
CA LEU A 50 -4.98 -3.72 5.08
C LEU A 50 -4.64 -5.20 4.87
N LEU A 51 -5.33 -6.14 5.53
CA LEU A 51 -5.15 -7.58 5.25
C LEU A 51 -5.55 -7.94 3.81
N MET A 52 -6.63 -7.36 3.29
CA MET A 52 -7.02 -7.57 1.88
C MET A 52 -5.96 -7.01 0.92
N LEU A 53 -5.41 -5.83 1.21
CA LEU A 53 -4.31 -5.26 0.44
C LEU A 53 -3.05 -6.15 0.49
N ALA A 54 -2.69 -6.64 1.66
CA ALA A 54 -1.59 -7.60 1.84
C ALA A 54 -1.83 -8.88 1.02
N GLY A 55 -3.03 -9.46 1.11
CA GLY A 55 -3.40 -10.66 0.34
C GLY A 55 -3.29 -10.45 -1.17
N LEU A 56 -3.82 -9.34 -1.69
CA LEU A 56 -3.72 -8.96 -3.09
C LEU A 56 -2.26 -8.73 -3.52
N ALA A 57 -1.47 -8.04 -2.70
CA ALA A 57 -0.06 -7.77 -2.97
C ALA A 57 0.79 -9.04 -2.94
N THR A 58 0.55 -9.95 -2.01
CA THR A 58 1.21 -11.27 -1.92
C THR A 58 0.88 -12.12 -3.12
N TYR A 59 -0.41 -12.22 -3.46
CA TYR A 59 -0.85 -12.93 -4.65
C TYR A 59 -0.21 -12.36 -5.92
N ALA A 60 -0.19 -11.04 -6.03
CA ALA A 60 0.49 -10.34 -7.10
C ALA A 60 1.98 -10.64 -7.10
N ALA A 61 2.65 -10.70 -5.94
CA ALA A 61 4.10 -10.91 -5.79
C ALA A 61 4.55 -12.34 -6.13
N LEU A 62 3.75 -13.35 -5.83
CA LEU A 62 4.07 -14.77 -6.04
C LEU A 62 3.94 -15.23 -7.50
N ARG A 63 3.12 -14.58 -8.32
CA ARG A 63 2.90 -15.02 -9.71
C ARG A 63 4.11 -14.77 -10.63
N PRO A 64 4.58 -15.75 -11.43
CA PRO A 64 5.71 -15.53 -12.34
C PRO A 64 5.40 -14.49 -13.44
N ALA A 65 4.17 -14.47 -13.94
CA ALA A 65 3.67 -13.46 -14.86
C ALA A 65 2.47 -12.72 -14.26
N MET A 66 2.49 -11.39 -14.33
CA MET A 66 1.47 -10.56 -13.69
C MET A 66 0.67 -9.73 -14.69
N SER A 67 -0.64 -9.63 -14.46
CA SER A 67 -1.51 -8.73 -15.21
C SER A 67 -1.28 -7.29 -14.75
N ARG A 68 -1.21 -6.35 -15.69
CA ARG A 68 -1.12 -4.92 -15.35
C ARG A 68 -2.34 -4.43 -14.59
N HIS A 69 -3.50 -5.04 -14.85
CA HIS A 69 -4.74 -4.71 -14.16
C HIS A 69 -4.64 -4.96 -12.66
N LEU A 70 -4.04 -6.08 -12.24
CA LEU A 70 -3.86 -6.38 -10.82
C LEU A 70 -2.96 -5.34 -10.12
N ILE A 71 -1.86 -4.94 -10.76
CA ILE A 71 -0.99 -3.89 -10.22
C ILE A 71 -1.72 -2.55 -10.15
N ARG A 72 -2.50 -2.20 -11.17
CA ARG A 72 -3.32 -0.98 -11.18
C ARG A 72 -4.36 -0.98 -10.06
N VAL A 73 -4.96 -2.12 -9.75
CA VAL A 73 -5.87 -2.26 -8.60
C VAL A 73 -5.11 -2.00 -7.30
N ILE A 74 -3.94 -2.61 -7.10
CA ILE A 74 -3.12 -2.38 -5.90
C ILE A 74 -2.69 -0.90 -5.77
N VAL A 75 -2.26 -0.29 -6.88
CA VAL A 75 -1.95 1.14 -6.95
C VAL A 75 -3.18 1.99 -6.60
N GLY A 76 -4.36 1.64 -7.11
CA GLY A 76 -5.60 2.32 -6.79
C GLY A 76 -5.95 2.24 -5.30
N LEU A 77 -5.78 1.06 -4.69
CA LEU A 77 -5.96 0.87 -3.25
C LEU A 77 -4.96 1.69 -2.43
N ASN A 78 -3.69 1.74 -2.84
CA ASN A 78 -2.68 2.58 -2.20
C ASN A 78 -3.03 4.07 -2.31
N ILE A 79 -3.56 4.53 -3.46
CA ILE A 79 -4.00 5.93 -3.63
C ILE A 79 -5.21 6.24 -2.74
N LEU A 80 -6.17 5.32 -2.63
CA LEU A 80 -7.31 5.47 -1.72
C LEU A 80 -6.85 5.55 -0.27
N LEU A 81 -5.92 4.67 0.13
CA LEU A 81 -5.32 4.67 1.47
C LEU A 81 -4.58 6.00 1.75
N PHE A 82 -3.82 6.51 0.77
CA PHE A 82 -3.18 7.81 0.86
C PHE A 82 -4.18 8.96 1.00
N GLY A 83 -5.27 8.93 0.21
CA GLY A 83 -6.36 9.90 0.31
C GLY A 83 -7.00 9.91 1.69
N TYR A 84 -7.25 8.73 2.25
CA TYR A 84 -7.74 8.58 3.62
C TYR A 84 -6.79 9.19 4.66
N PHE A 85 -5.47 8.94 4.54
CA PHE A 85 -4.49 9.56 5.45
C PHE A 85 -4.46 11.08 5.33
N LEU A 86 -4.53 11.60 4.10
CA LEU A 86 -4.57 13.04 3.86
C LEU A 86 -5.82 13.67 4.47
N GLU A 87 -6.99 13.07 4.28
CA GLU A 87 -8.25 13.55 4.87
C GLU A 87 -8.18 13.53 6.40
N THR A 88 -7.70 12.43 6.98
CA THR A 88 -7.52 12.28 8.43
C THR A 88 -6.61 13.38 9.00
N LEU A 89 -5.53 13.72 8.28
CA LEU A 89 -4.59 14.76 8.67
C LEU A 89 -5.21 16.16 8.56
N LEU A 90 -6.01 16.41 7.51
CA LEU A 90 -6.68 17.70 7.30
C LEU A 90 -7.80 17.98 8.31
N LEU A 91 -8.47 16.93 8.82
CA LEU A 91 -9.50 17.07 9.84
C LEU A 91 -8.94 17.46 11.22
N GLY A 92 -7.63 17.33 11.44
CA GLY A 92 -6.91 17.88 12.59
C GLY A 92 -7.25 17.29 13.97
N ASN A 93 -8.14 16.30 14.03
CA ASN A 93 -8.58 15.66 15.28
C ASN A 93 -7.71 14.43 15.66
N VAL A 94 -6.40 14.52 15.46
CA VAL A 94 -5.45 13.45 15.76
C VAL A 94 -4.38 13.93 16.73
N SER A 95 -3.94 13.04 17.62
CA SER A 95 -2.81 13.30 18.51
C SER A 95 -1.51 13.51 17.72
N ALA A 96 -0.52 14.16 18.35
CA ALA A 96 0.80 14.37 17.73
C ALA A 96 1.45 13.05 17.28
N VAL A 97 1.30 11.98 18.08
CA VAL A 97 1.82 10.64 17.74
C VAL A 97 1.10 10.06 16.52
N ALA A 98 -0.23 10.15 16.46
CA ALA A 98 -0.98 9.73 15.27
C ALA A 98 -0.57 10.52 14.03
N MET A 99 -0.34 11.83 14.17
CA MET A 99 0.11 12.69 13.07
C MET A 99 1.48 12.27 12.53
N GLU A 100 2.45 11.99 13.40
CA GLU A 100 3.77 11.50 12.97
C GLU A 100 3.68 10.17 12.23
N VAL A 101 2.87 9.22 12.75
CA VAL A 101 2.65 7.92 12.11
C VAL A 101 1.99 8.10 10.74
N LEU A 102 0.96 8.95 10.63
CA LEU A 102 0.30 9.26 9.34
C LEU A 102 1.29 9.78 8.31
N LEU A 103 2.17 10.71 8.69
CA LEU A 103 3.16 11.27 7.76
C LEU A 103 4.15 10.21 7.26
N ILE A 104 4.58 9.31 8.14
CA ILE A 104 5.44 8.18 7.77
C ILE A 104 4.69 7.23 6.83
N ASP A 105 3.47 6.84 7.18
CA ASP A 105 2.65 5.93 6.37
C ASP A 105 2.34 6.53 4.99
N MET A 106 2.03 7.82 4.92
CA MET A 106 1.86 8.55 3.66
C MET A 106 3.13 8.51 2.79
N ALA A 107 4.30 8.75 3.39
CA ALA A 107 5.58 8.70 2.66
C ALA A 107 5.86 7.28 2.12
N VAL A 108 5.60 6.25 2.91
CA VAL A 108 5.76 4.84 2.52
C VAL A 108 4.79 4.51 1.38
N VAL A 109 3.50 4.81 1.52
CA VAL A 109 2.48 4.54 0.50
C VAL A 109 2.80 5.28 -0.80
N ALA A 110 3.25 6.53 -0.74
CA ALA A 110 3.68 7.29 -1.91
C ALA A 110 4.88 6.63 -2.61
N ALA A 111 5.91 6.25 -1.86
CA ALA A 111 7.09 5.58 -2.41
C ALA A 111 6.74 4.24 -3.08
N LEU A 112 5.89 3.44 -2.44
CA LEU A 112 5.40 2.17 -2.99
C LEU A 112 4.60 2.38 -4.28
N THR A 113 3.71 3.36 -4.28
CA THR A 113 2.88 3.74 -5.44
C THR A 113 3.76 4.15 -6.61
N ILE A 114 4.73 5.04 -6.38
CA ILE A 114 5.67 5.50 -7.41
C ILE A 114 6.48 4.33 -7.96
N ALA A 115 7.04 3.47 -7.09
CA ALA A 115 7.83 2.32 -7.51
C ALA A 115 7.01 1.31 -8.36
N GLN A 116 5.75 1.07 -7.99
CA GLN A 116 4.83 0.21 -8.76
C GLN A 116 4.48 0.84 -10.12
N VAL A 117 4.23 2.14 -10.18
CA VAL A 117 3.93 2.87 -11.43
C VAL A 117 5.13 2.93 -12.37
N VAL A 118 6.31 3.31 -11.86
CA VAL A 118 7.55 3.36 -12.64
C VAL A 118 7.90 1.96 -13.16
N GLY A 119 7.86 0.97 -12.28
CA GLY A 119 8.17 -0.40 -12.67
C GLY A 119 7.20 -1.00 -13.70
N MET A 120 5.94 -0.55 -13.74
CA MET A 120 4.99 -0.89 -14.81
C MET A 120 5.35 -0.23 -16.16
N ARG A 121 5.86 1.01 -16.14
CA ARG A 121 6.30 1.74 -17.35
C ARG A 121 7.55 1.10 -17.96
N ASP A 122 8.55 0.79 -17.15
CA ASP A 122 9.79 0.17 -17.61
C ASP A 122 9.53 -1.23 -18.22
N GLY A 123 8.63 -2.00 -17.60
CA GLY A 123 8.19 -3.29 -18.13
C GLY A 123 7.39 -3.19 -19.43
N ALA A 124 6.87 -2.00 -19.77
CA ALA A 124 6.19 -1.75 -21.04
C ALA A 124 7.15 -1.46 -22.18
N GLN A 125 8.16 -0.62 -21.93
CA GLN A 125 9.16 -0.27 -22.93
C GLN A 125 9.94 -1.51 -23.38
N LYS A 126 10.41 -2.33 -22.43
CA LYS A 126 11.12 -3.57 -22.76
C LYS A 126 10.32 -4.55 -23.61
N LYS A 127 9.00 -4.67 -23.37
CA LYS A 127 8.15 -5.55 -24.18
C LYS A 127 8.03 -5.05 -25.62
N ASN A 128 7.96 -3.73 -25.81
CA ASN A 128 7.83 -3.13 -27.14
C ASN A 128 9.14 -3.23 -27.93
N GLU A 129 10.30 -3.08 -27.30
CA GLU A 129 11.61 -3.23 -27.97
C GLU A 129 11.80 -4.65 -28.53
N VAL A 130 11.45 -5.69 -27.76
CA VAL A 130 11.54 -7.11 -28.18
C VAL A 130 10.58 -7.45 -29.33
N LEU A 131 9.49 -6.71 -29.50
CA LEU A 131 8.53 -6.95 -30.60
C LEU A 131 8.96 -6.27 -31.91
N VAL A 132 9.97 -5.39 -31.88
CA VAL A 132 10.43 -4.59 -33.01
C VAL A 132 11.82 -5.05 -33.51
N SER A 133 12.55 -5.86 -32.72
CA SER A 133 13.80 -6.53 -33.09
C SER A 133 13.58 -7.90 -33.74
#